data_AF-B7Q6F3-F1
#
_entry.id   AF-B7Q6F3-F1
#
_cell.length_a   1.000
_cell.length_b   1.000
_cell.length_c   1.000
_cell.angle_alpha   90.00
_cell.angle_beta   90.00
_cell.angle_gamma   90.00
#
_symmetry.space_group_name_H-M   'P 1'
#
loop_
_entity.id
_entity.type
_entity.pdbx_description
1 polymer ?
#
loop_
_entity_poly.entity_id
_entity_poly.type
_entity_poly.pdbx_seq_one_letter_code
_entity_poly.pdbx_strand_id
1 'polypeptide(L)'
;MLATCLGLMKRDVPDVPAFFLTSLGKLHAHGVPLQLEPLFPRVPWPVPRGTPNVAHLVSWDHSESWSVATYNDFPTSTQVSEEVEVFDLEAGENDSYLARHQVDGRVLFPATGYMVLAWKSLAKRSGKPYTQVPVIFEDVTLHRAIILPKSAGSEALEALTDALAAQSIEGGFVLLSLRTALTPAEMFLSTVGKVPLRVHSRDIVEAAFGKRGFRLVSLRSNNVSALLLFRKGPATPAGAEKQVVIRVRSGGFGWVEEIKAKATEYQERPSGENIWLVAEDVGSSGVVGLTNCLRLETGGHHIRWAVYLAEANGSGCGKTSERGFS
;
A
#
# COMPACT_ATOMS: atom_id res chain seq x y z
N MET A 1 18.45 24.65 47.50
CA MET A 1 18.25 25.95 46.85
C MET A 1 19.58 26.33 46.21
N LEU A 2 19.72 26.17 44.90
CA LEU A 2 20.96 26.52 44.18
C LEU A 2 20.93 28.03 43.94
N ALA A 3 21.76 28.79 44.64
CA ALA A 3 21.91 30.22 44.40
C ALA A 3 22.91 30.42 43.26
N THR A 4 22.44 30.96 42.13
CA THR A 4 23.32 31.32 41.01
C THR A 4 23.75 32.77 41.16
N CYS A 5 25.02 33.00 41.47
CA CYS A 5 25.59 34.36 41.53
C CYS A 5 25.98 34.83 40.13
N LEU A 6 25.37 35.93 39.66
CA LEU A 6 25.69 36.57 38.38
C LEU A 6 26.39 37.90 38.63
N GLY A 7 27.63 38.04 38.15
CA GLY A 7 28.35 39.32 38.18
C GLY A 7 27.76 40.29 37.15
N LEU A 8 27.47 41.53 37.55
CA LEU A 8 26.90 42.55 36.67
C LEU A 8 27.96 43.36 35.89
N MET A 9 29.18 43.41 36.41
CA MET A 9 30.33 44.07 35.79
C MET A 9 31.58 43.21 35.99
N LYS A 10 32.54 43.28 35.07
CA LYS A 10 33.81 42.57 35.16
C LYS A 10 34.96 43.52 34.85
N ARG A 11 36.00 43.49 35.69
CA ARG A 11 37.23 44.27 35.48
C ARG A 11 37.98 43.71 34.28
N ASP A 12 38.64 44.60 33.54
CA ASP A 12 39.44 44.27 32.34
C ASP A 12 38.63 43.76 31.13
N VAL A 13 37.33 44.08 31.08
CA VAL A 13 36.50 43.87 29.88
C VAL A 13 36.41 45.19 29.09
N PRO A 14 36.66 45.18 27.77
CA PRO A 14 36.66 46.39 26.95
C PRO A 14 35.27 47.04 26.80
N ASP A 15 34.19 46.25 26.88
CA ASP A 15 32.80 46.72 26.78
C ASP A 15 31.98 46.28 28.00
N VAL A 16 31.92 47.16 29.00
CA VAL A 16 31.18 46.94 30.24
C VAL A 16 29.65 46.94 30.03
N PRO A 17 29.06 47.85 29.23
CA PRO A 17 27.63 47.79 28.89
C PRO A 17 27.19 46.45 28.25
N ALA A 18 27.97 45.91 27.30
CA ALA A 18 27.65 44.61 26.71
C ALA A 18 27.70 43.46 27.74
N PHE A 19 28.66 43.52 28.67
CA PHE A 19 28.74 42.55 29.77
C PHE A 19 27.52 42.63 30.70
N PHE A 20 27.07 43.84 31.02
CA PHE A 20 25.86 44.06 31.84
C PHE A 20 24.59 43.51 31.16
N LEU A 21 24.37 43.81 29.87
CA LEU A 21 23.23 43.28 29.10
C LEU A 21 23.26 41.75 28.99
N THR A 22 24.46 41.17 28.88
CA THR A 22 24.64 39.71 28.90
C THR A 22 24.21 39.11 30.24
N SER A 23 24.55 39.76 31.35
CA SER A 23 24.12 39.34 32.69
C SER A 23 22.61 39.48 32.90
N LEU A 24 21.97 40.52 32.34
CA LEU A 24 20.50 40.63 32.30
C LEU A 24 19.84 39.51 31.47
N GLY A 25 20.41 39.17 30.32
CA GLY A 25 19.93 38.05 29.51
C GLY A 25 19.98 36.70 30.26
N LYS A 26 21.04 36.48 31.05
CA LYS A 26 21.13 35.30 31.94
C LYS A 26 20.08 35.31 33.04
N LEU A 27 19.78 36.47 33.63
CA LEU A 27 18.69 36.60 34.63
C LEU A 27 17.33 36.25 34.01
N HIS A 28 17.04 36.72 32.80
CA HIS A 28 15.80 36.37 32.09
C HIS A 28 15.73 34.87 31.75
N ALA A 29 16.84 34.25 31.32
CA ALA A 29 16.90 32.80 31.08
C ALA A 29 16.66 31.96 32.35
N HIS A 30 16.92 32.52 33.53
CA HIS A 30 16.56 31.92 34.82
C HIS A 30 15.11 32.20 35.26
N GLY A 31 14.29 32.79 34.39
CA GLY A 31 12.87 33.05 34.65
C GLY A 31 12.58 34.30 35.47
N VAL A 32 13.56 35.20 35.67
CA VAL A 32 13.34 36.48 36.34
C VAL A 32 12.65 37.44 35.36
N PRO A 33 11.47 38.00 35.69
CA PRO A 33 10.82 38.99 34.83
C PRO A 33 11.60 40.30 34.89
N LEU A 34 12.14 40.73 33.75
CA LEU A 34 12.91 41.97 33.63
C LEU A 34 12.14 42.98 32.77
N GLN A 35 12.09 44.23 33.23
CA GLN A 35 11.54 45.35 32.48
C GLN A 35 12.70 46.18 31.91
N LEU A 36 12.95 46.08 30.60
CA LEU A 36 14.12 46.66 29.95
C LEU A 36 13.82 48.02 29.30
N GLU A 37 12.56 48.40 29.18
CA GLU A 37 12.11 49.65 28.55
C GLU A 37 12.75 50.90 29.17
N PRO A 38 12.97 51.01 30.50
CA PRO A 38 13.61 52.19 31.09
C PRO A 38 15.10 52.35 30.72
N LEU A 39 15.76 51.28 30.27
CA LEU A 39 17.19 51.33 29.91
C LEU A 39 17.43 52.01 28.55
N PHE A 40 16.39 52.12 27.72
CA PHE A 40 16.48 52.68 26.38
C PHE A 40 15.55 53.89 26.22
N PRO A 41 15.85 54.80 25.28
CA PRO A 41 14.92 55.87 24.92
C PRO A 41 13.57 55.32 24.48
N ARG A 42 12.49 56.06 24.74
CA ARG A 42 11.14 55.67 24.32
C ARG A 42 11.05 55.58 22.80
N VAL A 43 10.55 54.45 22.30
CA VAL A 43 10.29 54.23 20.88
C VAL A 43 8.92 54.83 20.51
N PRO A 44 8.80 55.60 19.43
CA PRO A 44 7.52 56.13 18.96
C PRO A 44 6.67 55.03 18.30
N TRP A 45 5.38 55.01 18.65
CA TRP A 45 4.38 54.11 18.06
C TRP A 45 3.38 54.92 17.22
N PRO A 46 2.84 54.38 16.11
CA PRO A 46 3.02 53.03 15.57
C PRO A 46 4.39 52.81 14.90
N VAL A 47 4.79 51.55 14.77
CA VAL A 47 6.04 51.19 14.08
C VAL A 47 6.03 51.62 12.60
N PRO A 48 7.20 51.96 12.02
CA PRO A 48 7.32 52.32 10.62
C PRO A 48 6.87 51.21 9.66
N ARG A 49 6.41 51.62 8.47
CA ARG A 49 6.17 50.70 7.34
C ARG A 49 7.48 50.05 6.92
N GLY A 50 7.50 48.72 6.81
CA GLY A 50 8.70 47.94 6.52
C GLY A 50 9.34 47.28 7.75
N THR A 51 8.80 47.48 8.96
CA THR A 51 9.21 46.74 10.15
C THR A 51 8.96 45.23 9.93
N PRO A 52 9.97 44.35 10.12
CA PRO A 52 9.82 42.91 9.91
C PRO A 52 8.69 42.29 10.74
N ASN A 53 7.95 41.36 10.15
CA ASN A 53 6.90 40.61 10.85
C ASN A 53 7.54 39.60 11.84
N VAL A 54 7.05 39.51 13.08
CA VAL A 54 7.59 38.62 14.12
C VAL A 54 6.99 37.19 14.05
N ALA A 55 5.88 36.98 13.35
CA ALA A 55 5.12 35.72 13.37
C ALA A 55 5.94 34.48 12.97
N HIS A 56 6.89 34.63 12.04
CA HIS A 56 7.74 33.53 11.56
C HIS A 56 8.85 33.13 12.55
N LEU A 57 9.12 33.95 13.57
CA LEU A 57 10.13 33.69 14.60
C LEU A 57 9.56 32.90 15.79
N VAL A 58 8.24 32.77 15.86
CA VAL A 58 7.54 32.03 16.91
C VAL A 58 7.21 30.63 16.40
N SER A 59 7.76 29.61 17.05
CA SER A 59 7.46 28.20 16.77
C SER A 59 6.80 27.54 17.98
N TRP A 60 5.87 26.64 17.72
CA TRP A 60 5.23 25.81 18.74
C TRP A 60 5.77 24.37 18.67
N ASP A 61 5.62 23.62 19.76
CA ASP A 61 5.85 22.18 19.74
C ASP A 61 4.69 21.50 19.00
N HIS A 62 4.99 20.97 17.81
CA HIS A 62 4.03 20.27 16.95
C HIS A 62 4.18 18.74 17.03
N SER A 63 4.77 18.20 18.11
CA SER A 63 4.97 16.77 18.28
C SER A 63 3.67 15.96 18.38
N GLU A 64 2.59 16.58 18.86
CA GLU A 64 1.27 15.94 18.90
C GLU A 64 0.52 16.11 17.57
N SER A 65 0.14 14.98 16.97
CA SER A 65 -0.69 14.92 15.77
C SER A 65 -2.16 14.76 16.12
N TRP A 66 -3.02 15.47 15.38
CA TRP A 66 -4.47 15.41 15.54
C TRP A 66 -5.09 14.75 14.32
N SER A 67 -6.23 14.07 14.50
CA SER A 67 -6.98 13.52 13.37
C SER A 67 -7.49 14.66 12.48
N VAL A 68 -7.18 14.59 11.19
CA VAL A 68 -7.60 15.57 10.18
C VAL A 68 -8.51 14.86 9.20
N ALA A 69 -9.68 15.45 8.94
CA ALA A 69 -10.63 14.92 7.96
C ALA A 69 -9.96 14.78 6.58
N THR A 70 -10.06 13.58 6.02
CA THR A 70 -9.56 13.21 4.70
C THR A 70 -10.67 13.26 3.67
N TYR A 71 -10.32 13.29 2.37
CA TYR A 71 -11.30 13.31 1.29
C TYR A 71 -12.34 12.17 1.39
N ASN A 72 -11.93 11.00 1.89
CA ASN A 72 -12.80 9.83 2.04
C ASN A 72 -13.81 9.97 3.19
N ASP A 73 -13.61 10.92 4.11
CA ASP A 73 -14.57 11.22 5.17
C ASP A 73 -15.77 12.05 4.65
N PHE A 74 -15.68 12.54 3.41
CA PHE A 74 -16.77 13.27 2.76
C PHE A 74 -17.61 12.33 1.90
N PRO A 75 -18.95 12.48 1.91
CA PRO A 75 -19.84 11.60 1.16
C PRO A 75 -19.65 11.77 -0.36
N THR A 76 -19.46 10.65 -1.07
CA THR A 76 -19.51 10.63 -2.54
C THR A 76 -20.95 10.39 -3.00
N SER A 77 -21.37 10.99 -4.12
CA SER A 77 -22.78 11.10 -4.56
C SER A 77 -23.51 9.79 -4.87
N THR A 78 -22.83 8.64 -4.82
CA THR A 78 -23.42 7.31 -5.00
C THR A 78 -23.67 6.67 -3.64
N GLN A 79 -24.92 6.69 -3.19
CA GLN A 79 -25.40 6.04 -1.96
C GLN A 79 -25.40 4.51 -2.10
N VAL A 80 -24.21 3.91 -2.20
CA VAL A 80 -24.02 2.50 -1.84
C VAL A 80 -23.63 2.49 -0.38
N SER A 81 -24.40 1.80 0.47
CA SER A 81 -24.02 1.55 1.86
C SER A 81 -22.83 0.59 1.88
N GLU A 82 -21.64 1.12 1.62
CA GLU A 82 -20.38 0.47 1.95
C GLU A 82 -20.09 0.81 3.42
N GLU A 83 -20.13 -0.21 4.27
CA GLU A 83 -19.80 -0.06 5.67
C GLU A 83 -18.37 -0.58 5.89
N VAL A 84 -17.47 0.35 6.18
CA VAL A 84 -16.07 0.06 6.49
C VAL A 84 -15.89 0.24 7.99
N GLU A 85 -15.62 -0.85 8.73
CA GLU A 85 -15.10 -0.79 10.10
C GLU A 85 -13.58 -0.98 10.07
N VAL A 86 -12.86 -0.05 10.70
CA VAL A 86 -11.40 -0.10 10.88
C VAL A 86 -11.12 -0.51 12.31
N PHE A 87 -10.33 -1.58 12.49
CA PHE A 87 -9.91 -2.06 13.80
C PHE A 87 -8.46 -1.67 14.03
N ASP A 88 -8.20 -0.97 15.14
CA ASP A 88 -6.85 -0.62 15.55
C ASP A 88 -6.48 -1.36 16.84
N LEU A 89 -5.52 -2.27 16.73
CA LEU A 89 -5.06 -3.09 17.86
C LEU A 89 -4.12 -2.33 18.81
N GLU A 90 -3.59 -1.17 18.40
CA GLU A 90 -2.55 -0.43 19.12
C GLU A 90 -3.05 0.93 19.64
N ALA A 91 -3.98 1.60 18.93
CA ALA A 91 -4.35 2.99 19.22
C ALA A 91 -5.52 3.19 20.21
N GLY A 92 -6.08 2.15 20.83
CA GLY A 92 -7.17 2.36 21.80
C GLY A 92 -7.59 1.15 22.64
N GLU A 93 -8.27 1.43 23.77
CA GLU A 93 -8.80 0.40 24.68
C GLU A 93 -9.87 -0.48 24.00
N ASN A 94 -10.64 0.07 23.06
CA ASN A 94 -11.86 -0.54 22.54
C ASN A 94 -11.63 -1.82 21.73
N ASP A 95 -10.57 -1.89 20.92
CA ASP A 95 -10.33 -3.03 20.01
C ASP A 95 -9.15 -3.92 20.44
N SER A 96 -8.41 -3.51 21.48
CA SER A 96 -7.27 -4.24 22.05
C SER A 96 -7.59 -5.69 22.44
N TYR A 97 -8.84 -5.98 22.78
CA TYR A 97 -9.28 -7.33 23.15
C TYR A 97 -9.16 -8.33 22.00
N LEU A 98 -9.22 -7.88 20.74
CA LEU A 98 -9.08 -8.74 19.55
C LEU A 98 -7.68 -9.35 19.46
N ALA A 99 -6.65 -8.67 19.98
CA ALA A 99 -5.27 -9.17 20.02
C ALA A 99 -5.13 -10.47 20.84
N ARG A 100 -6.09 -10.78 21.72
CA ARG A 100 -6.10 -12.00 22.54
C ARG A 100 -6.67 -13.22 21.81
N HIS A 101 -7.34 -13.05 20.67
CA HIS A 101 -7.84 -14.17 19.88
C HIS A 101 -6.71 -14.75 19.00
N GLN A 102 -5.82 -15.50 19.66
CA GLN A 102 -4.66 -16.10 19.03
C GLN A 102 -4.89 -17.59 18.77
N VAL A 103 -4.75 -18.00 17.51
CA VAL A 103 -4.82 -19.40 17.08
C VAL A 103 -3.54 -19.70 16.33
N ASP A 104 -2.83 -20.76 16.73
CA ASP A 104 -1.55 -21.17 16.13
C ASP A 104 -0.52 -20.04 16.02
N GLY A 105 -0.44 -19.19 17.05
CA GLY A 105 0.50 -18.08 17.10
C GLY A 105 0.07 -16.84 16.31
N ARG A 106 -1.01 -16.89 15.52
CA ARG A 106 -1.53 -15.77 14.73
C ARG A 106 -2.74 -15.14 15.41
N VAL A 107 -2.85 -13.82 15.37
CA VAL A 107 -4.09 -13.16 15.80
C VAL A 107 -5.08 -13.28 14.65
N LEU A 108 -6.17 -14.00 14.87
CA LEU A 108 -7.24 -14.12 13.90
C LEU A 108 -8.40 -13.26 14.33
N PHE A 109 -9.07 -12.62 13.39
CA PHE A 109 -10.36 -12.01 13.67
C PHE A 109 -11.36 -13.12 14.05
N PRO A 110 -12.06 -13.02 15.19
CA PRO A 110 -12.97 -14.08 15.66
C PRO A 110 -14.10 -14.36 14.69
N ALA A 111 -14.46 -15.64 14.53
CA ALA A 111 -15.62 -16.07 13.76
C ALA A 111 -16.92 -15.38 14.20
N THR A 112 -17.10 -15.22 15.51
CA THR A 112 -18.22 -14.51 16.13
C THR A 112 -18.21 -13.02 15.83
N GLY A 113 -17.03 -12.43 15.58
CA GLY A 113 -16.88 -11.04 15.19
C GLY A 113 -17.59 -10.73 13.87
N TYR A 114 -17.53 -11.64 12.89
CA TYR A 114 -18.23 -11.47 11.61
C TYR A 114 -19.74 -11.39 11.79
N MET A 115 -20.28 -12.22 12.69
CA MET A 115 -21.72 -12.22 13.00
C MET A 115 -22.12 -10.90 13.67
N VAL A 116 -21.31 -10.38 14.61
CA VAL A 116 -21.56 -9.09 15.25
C VAL A 116 -21.48 -7.94 14.23
N LEU A 117 -20.53 -7.97 13.29
CA LEU A 117 -20.44 -6.98 12.21
C LEU A 117 -21.70 -7.00 11.34
N ALA A 118 -22.09 -8.18 10.84
CA ALA A 118 -23.30 -8.33 10.05
C ALA A 118 -24.56 -7.86 10.80
N TRP A 119 -24.64 -8.15 12.11
CA TRP A 119 -25.72 -7.69 12.96
C TRP A 119 -25.76 -6.16 13.11
N LYS A 120 -24.60 -5.54 13.39
CA LYS A 120 -24.49 -4.07 13.47
C LYS A 120 -24.90 -3.41 12.15
N SER A 121 -24.46 -3.95 11.02
CA SER A 121 -24.83 -3.45 9.69
C SER A 121 -26.33 -3.49 9.45
N LEU A 122 -26.99 -4.60 9.80
CA LEU A 122 -28.44 -4.75 9.70
C LEU A 122 -29.18 -3.75 10.60
N ALA A 123 -28.69 -3.57 11.83
CA ALA A 123 -29.29 -2.67 12.81
C ALA A 123 -29.17 -1.20 12.40
N LYS A 124 -28.01 -0.80 11.86
CA LYS A 124 -27.78 0.55 11.30
C LYS A 124 -28.76 0.86 10.17
N ARG A 125 -28.99 -0.09 9.25
CA ARG A 125 -30.03 0.03 8.20
C ARG A 125 -31.44 0.21 8.76
N SER A 126 -31.68 -0.34 9.95
CA SER A 126 -32.97 -0.25 10.64
C SER A 126 -33.11 0.99 11.54
N GLY A 127 -32.07 1.83 11.63
CA GLY A 127 -32.05 3.02 12.47
C GLY A 127 -32.12 2.73 13.98
N LYS A 128 -31.80 1.50 14.39
CA LYS A 128 -31.88 1.05 15.79
C LYS A 128 -30.52 0.56 16.27
N PRO A 129 -30.21 0.64 17.58
CA PRO A 129 -29.02 0.00 18.11
C PRO A 129 -29.14 -1.53 17.95
N TYR A 130 -28.03 -2.20 17.65
CA TYR A 130 -28.04 -3.65 17.40
C TYR A 130 -28.58 -4.47 18.57
N THR A 131 -28.40 -4.00 19.81
CA THR A 131 -28.96 -4.61 21.03
C THR A 131 -30.50 -4.69 21.05
N GLN A 132 -31.20 -3.90 20.23
CA GLN A 132 -32.66 -3.89 20.11
C GLN A 132 -33.17 -4.59 18.85
N VAL A 133 -32.28 -5.17 18.05
CA VAL A 133 -32.62 -5.85 16.80
C VAL A 133 -32.36 -7.34 17.01
N PRO A 134 -33.36 -8.16 17.35
CA PRO A 134 -33.16 -9.61 17.39
C PRO A 134 -32.83 -10.12 15.99
N VAL A 135 -31.83 -10.99 15.87
CA VAL A 135 -31.38 -11.56 14.61
C VAL A 135 -31.36 -13.08 14.67
N ILE A 136 -31.66 -13.70 13.53
CA ILE A 136 -31.50 -15.13 13.30
C ILE A 136 -30.46 -15.26 12.18
N PHE A 137 -29.46 -16.10 12.39
CA PHE A 137 -28.45 -16.43 11.41
C PHE A 137 -28.73 -17.85 10.90
N GLU A 138 -28.98 -17.98 9.60
CA GLU A 138 -29.20 -19.26 8.93
C GLU A 138 -28.12 -19.44 7.86
N ASP A 139 -27.65 -20.68 7.69
CA ASP A 139 -26.68 -21.07 6.65
C ASP A 139 -25.40 -20.21 6.59
N VAL A 140 -24.90 -19.76 7.74
CA VAL A 140 -23.67 -18.97 7.83
C VAL A 140 -22.45 -19.83 7.49
N THR A 141 -21.78 -19.47 6.40
CA THR A 141 -20.52 -20.09 5.97
C THR A 141 -19.39 -19.08 6.05
N LEU A 142 -18.36 -19.40 6.84
CA LEU A 142 -17.16 -18.58 6.94
C LEU A 142 -16.12 -19.12 5.98
N HIS A 143 -15.91 -18.42 4.87
CA HIS A 143 -14.97 -18.87 3.86
C HIS A 143 -13.52 -18.79 4.33
N ARG A 144 -13.15 -17.69 5.02
CA ARG A 144 -11.77 -17.40 5.40
C ARG A 144 -11.69 -16.59 6.68
N ALA A 145 -10.74 -16.93 7.54
CA ALA A 145 -10.38 -16.11 8.69
C ALA A 145 -9.43 -14.99 8.27
N ILE A 146 -9.61 -13.79 8.83
CA ILE A 146 -8.72 -12.65 8.64
C ILE A 146 -7.60 -12.73 9.67
N ILE A 147 -6.35 -12.61 9.24
CA ILE A 147 -5.20 -12.48 10.14
C ILE A 147 -5.03 -11.01 10.46
N LEU A 148 -5.06 -10.65 11.74
CA LEU A 148 -4.76 -9.30 12.21
C LEU A 148 -3.24 -9.21 12.45
N PRO A 149 -2.52 -8.32 11.75
CA PRO A 149 -1.07 -8.22 11.89
C PRO A 149 -0.68 -7.67 13.27
N LYS A 150 0.25 -8.33 13.97
CA LYS A 150 0.89 -7.82 15.18
C LYS A 150 2.05 -6.90 14.79
N SER A 151 1.85 -5.58 14.82
CA SER A 151 2.84 -4.52 14.62
C SER A 151 3.60 -4.49 13.25
N ALA A 152 3.84 -3.28 12.74
CA ALA A 152 4.45 -3.00 11.44
C ALA A 152 6.00 -3.19 11.41
N GLY A 153 6.49 -4.34 11.85
CA GLY A 153 7.91 -4.75 11.80
C GLY A 153 8.35 -5.34 10.45
N SER A 154 9.65 -5.63 10.22
CA SER A 154 10.10 -6.34 9.00
C SER A 154 9.54 -7.76 8.87
N GLU A 155 9.09 -8.33 9.99
CA GLU A 155 8.28 -9.55 10.04
C GLU A 155 6.94 -9.39 9.32
N ALA A 156 6.41 -8.16 9.19
CA ALA A 156 5.13 -7.90 8.55
C ALA A 156 5.15 -8.16 7.04
N LEU A 157 6.27 -7.91 6.35
CA LEU A 157 6.36 -8.21 4.91
C LEU A 157 6.37 -9.72 4.68
N GLU A 158 7.18 -10.46 5.42
CA GLU A 158 7.24 -11.92 5.32
C GLU A 158 5.89 -12.54 5.71
N ALA A 159 5.29 -12.10 6.83
CA ALA A 159 3.97 -12.57 7.27
C ALA A 159 2.83 -12.22 6.29
N LEU A 160 2.85 -11.02 5.69
CA LEU A 160 1.91 -10.63 4.64
C LEU A 160 2.09 -11.53 3.41
N THR A 161 3.33 -11.76 3.01
CA THR A 161 3.61 -12.59 1.82
C THR A 161 3.22 -14.04 2.07
N ASP A 162 3.46 -14.58 3.28
CA ASP A 162 2.99 -15.91 3.70
C ASP A 162 1.47 -16.01 3.72
N ALA A 163 0.81 -14.99 4.28
CA ALA A 163 -0.64 -14.90 4.32
C ALA A 163 -1.21 -14.88 2.91
N LEU A 164 -0.65 -14.08 1.99
CA LEU A 164 -1.06 -14.00 0.59
C LEU A 164 -0.76 -15.31 -0.15
N ALA A 165 0.39 -15.94 0.09
CA ALA A 165 0.74 -17.22 -0.50
C ALA A 165 -0.25 -18.32 -0.12
N ALA A 166 -0.63 -18.42 1.15
CA ALA A 166 -1.63 -19.39 1.62
C ALA A 166 -3.03 -19.12 1.05
N GLN A 167 -3.32 -17.86 0.77
CA GLN A 167 -4.62 -17.36 0.37
C GLN A 167 -4.87 -17.35 -1.15
N SER A 168 -3.80 -17.31 -1.95
CA SER A 168 -3.90 -17.30 -3.41
C SER A 168 -4.04 -18.73 -3.95
N ILE A 169 -5.03 -18.93 -4.83
CA ILE A 169 -5.12 -20.14 -5.65
C ILE A 169 -3.98 -20.18 -6.68
N GLU A 170 -3.62 -21.38 -7.15
CA GLU A 170 -2.65 -21.53 -8.25
C GLU A 170 -3.14 -20.81 -9.51
N GLY A 171 -2.23 -20.12 -10.20
CA GLY A 171 -2.57 -19.28 -11.34
C GLY A 171 -3.24 -17.95 -10.99
N GLY A 172 -3.59 -17.72 -9.72
CA GLY A 172 -4.20 -16.49 -9.22
C GLY A 172 -3.25 -15.30 -9.19
N PHE A 173 -3.82 -14.11 -9.03
CA PHE A 173 -3.09 -12.84 -9.09
C PHE A 173 -3.10 -12.11 -7.76
N VAL A 174 -2.03 -11.36 -7.49
CA VAL A 174 -1.92 -10.41 -6.38
C VAL A 174 -1.41 -9.09 -6.94
N LEU A 175 -2.21 -8.03 -6.78
CA LEU A 175 -1.80 -6.66 -7.08
C LEU A 175 -1.32 -6.00 -5.80
N LEU A 176 -0.06 -5.56 -5.78
CA LEU A 176 0.56 -4.90 -4.65
C LEU A 176 0.89 -3.45 -5.03
N SER A 177 0.37 -2.51 -4.25
CA SER A 177 0.76 -1.10 -4.31
C SER A 177 1.89 -0.86 -3.31
N LEU A 178 3.12 -0.78 -3.81
CA LEU A 178 4.32 -0.55 -3.01
C LEU A 178 4.69 0.92 -3.02
N ARG A 179 4.90 1.52 -1.85
CA ARG A 179 5.57 2.82 -1.74
C ARG A 179 7.08 2.60 -1.89
N THR A 180 7.74 3.33 -2.79
CA THR A 180 9.17 3.18 -3.08
C THR A 180 10.02 4.37 -2.63
N ALA A 181 9.38 5.51 -2.33
CA ALA A 181 10.03 6.67 -1.74
C ALA A 181 9.03 7.44 -0.86
N LEU A 182 9.54 8.16 0.13
CA LEU A 182 8.75 9.12 0.90
C LEU A 182 8.79 10.49 0.23
N THR A 183 7.66 11.16 0.18
CA THR A 183 7.55 12.57 -0.19
C THR A 183 8.15 13.46 0.89
N PRO A 184 8.50 14.73 0.58
CA PRO A 184 8.95 15.69 1.58
C PRO A 184 7.97 15.85 2.76
N ALA A 185 6.66 15.82 2.48
CA ALA A 185 5.63 15.86 3.50
C ALA A 185 5.66 14.62 4.39
N GLU A 186 5.79 13.41 3.82
CA GLU A 186 5.89 12.16 4.59
C GLU A 186 7.18 12.08 5.42
N MET A 187 8.32 12.56 4.89
CA MET A 187 9.57 12.63 5.65
C MET A 187 9.47 13.60 6.82
N PHE A 188 8.84 14.76 6.59
CA PHE A 188 8.55 15.73 7.64
C PHE A 188 7.62 15.13 8.71
N LEU A 189 6.53 14.48 8.29
CA LEU A 189 5.58 13.82 9.20
C LEU A 189 6.23 12.66 9.98
N SER A 190 7.09 11.87 9.35
CA SER A 190 7.84 10.81 10.04
C SER A 190 8.78 11.38 11.10
N THR A 191 9.41 12.52 10.83
CA THR A 191 10.32 13.21 11.75
C THR A 191 9.57 13.85 12.92
N VAL A 192 8.46 14.54 12.62
CA VAL A 192 7.65 15.26 13.63
C VAL A 192 6.86 14.29 14.50
N GLY A 193 6.20 13.31 13.88
CA GLY A 193 5.36 12.33 14.59
C GLY A 193 6.13 11.20 15.26
N LYS A 194 7.46 11.11 15.07
CA LYS A 194 8.31 10.00 15.53
C LYS A 194 7.81 8.61 15.10
N VAL A 195 6.97 8.54 14.06
CA VAL A 195 6.49 7.29 13.47
C VAL A 195 7.45 6.93 12.34
N PRO A 196 8.19 5.82 12.44
CA PRO A 196 9.09 5.41 11.37
C PRO A 196 8.28 4.92 10.16
N LEU A 197 8.19 5.75 9.12
CA LEU A 197 7.61 5.33 7.84
C LEU A 197 8.63 4.46 7.11
N ARG A 198 8.34 3.16 7.02
CA ARG A 198 9.23 2.19 6.36
C ARG A 198 8.87 2.06 4.89
N VAL A 199 9.89 2.11 4.07
CA VAL A 199 9.80 1.89 2.63
C VAL A 199 10.64 0.67 2.32
N HIS A 200 10.06 -0.30 1.63
CA HIS A 200 10.79 -1.46 1.14
C HIS A 200 11.24 -1.21 -0.29
N SER A 201 12.48 -1.58 -0.62
CA SER A 201 12.90 -1.59 -2.01
C SER A 201 12.10 -2.64 -2.78
N ARG A 202 11.90 -2.38 -4.07
CA ARG A 202 11.22 -3.30 -4.97
C ARG A 202 11.84 -4.70 -4.94
N ASP A 203 13.17 -4.77 -4.97
CA ASP A 203 13.91 -6.03 -5.06
C ASP A 203 13.67 -6.93 -3.85
N ILE A 204 13.56 -6.34 -2.65
CA ILE A 204 13.26 -7.07 -1.42
C ILE A 204 11.85 -7.68 -1.50
N VAL A 205 10.88 -6.89 -1.95
CA VAL A 205 9.48 -7.33 -2.08
C VAL A 205 9.36 -8.41 -3.15
N GLU A 206 9.97 -8.20 -4.31
CA GLU A 206 9.97 -9.20 -5.39
C GLU A 206 10.63 -10.50 -4.96
N ALA A 207 11.75 -10.45 -4.25
CA ALA A 207 12.40 -11.64 -3.70
C ALA A 207 11.52 -12.35 -2.65
N ALA A 208 10.83 -11.61 -1.78
CA ALA A 208 9.94 -12.18 -0.76
C ALA A 208 8.77 -12.95 -1.41
N PHE A 209 8.17 -12.39 -2.46
CA PHE A 209 7.12 -13.03 -3.26
C PHE A 209 7.66 -14.21 -4.06
N GLY A 210 8.85 -14.07 -4.66
CA GLY A 210 9.54 -15.13 -5.43
C GLY A 210 9.77 -16.39 -4.61
N LYS A 211 10.21 -16.26 -3.34
CA LYS A 211 10.39 -17.40 -2.42
C LYS A 211 9.11 -18.22 -2.19
N ARG A 212 7.94 -17.64 -2.43
CA ARG A 212 6.61 -18.24 -2.19
C ARG A 212 5.89 -18.63 -3.48
N GLY A 213 6.64 -18.76 -4.57
CA GLY A 213 6.12 -19.22 -5.85
C GLY A 213 5.35 -18.16 -6.64
N PHE A 214 5.50 -16.88 -6.31
CA PHE A 214 4.94 -15.81 -7.12
C PHE A 214 5.94 -15.33 -8.17
N ARG A 215 5.43 -15.10 -9.39
CA ARG A 215 6.17 -14.49 -10.51
C ARG A 215 5.63 -13.09 -10.76
N LEU A 216 6.52 -12.10 -10.88
CA LEU A 216 6.12 -10.76 -11.33
C LEU A 216 5.72 -10.82 -12.81
N VAL A 217 4.48 -10.44 -13.12
CA VAL A 217 3.93 -10.45 -14.49
C VAL A 217 3.88 -9.05 -15.08
N SER A 218 3.63 -8.05 -14.24
CA SER A 218 3.63 -6.65 -14.68
C SER A 218 4.08 -5.71 -13.58
N LEU A 219 4.73 -4.64 -14.01
CA LEU A 219 5.18 -3.55 -13.18
C LEU A 219 4.79 -2.22 -13.81
N ARG A 220 4.18 -1.35 -13.02
CA ARG A 220 4.03 0.08 -13.33
C ARG A 220 4.61 0.87 -12.17
N SER A 221 5.58 1.73 -12.42
CA SER A 221 6.17 2.57 -11.38
C SER A 221 6.13 4.05 -11.76
N ASN A 222 6.05 4.89 -10.73
CA ASN A 222 6.32 6.31 -10.80
C ASN A 222 7.43 6.66 -9.78
N ASN A 223 7.63 7.94 -9.49
CA ASN A 223 8.71 8.41 -8.61
C ASN A 223 8.53 8.05 -7.14
N VAL A 224 7.33 7.64 -6.72
CA VAL A 224 6.95 7.50 -5.31
C VAL A 224 6.34 6.14 -4.99
N SER A 225 5.74 5.47 -5.98
CA SER A 225 5.12 4.16 -5.84
C SER A 225 5.33 3.25 -7.06
N ALA A 226 5.19 1.95 -6.81
CA ALA A 226 5.19 0.90 -7.81
C ALA A 226 3.98 -0.02 -7.60
N LEU A 227 3.20 -0.22 -8.66
CA LEU A 227 2.18 -1.26 -8.76
C LEU A 227 2.83 -2.52 -9.34
N LEU A 228 2.87 -3.56 -8.53
CA LEU A 228 3.43 -4.87 -8.85
C LEU A 228 2.29 -5.87 -8.99
N LEU A 229 2.15 -6.49 -10.16
CA LEU A 229 1.21 -7.59 -10.37
C LEU A 229 1.96 -8.91 -10.35
N PHE A 230 1.75 -9.68 -9.30
CA PHE A 230 2.27 -11.02 -9.15
C PHE A 230 1.24 -12.07 -9.59
N ARG A 231 1.71 -13.17 -10.14
CA ARG A 231 0.92 -14.38 -10.42
C ARG A 231 1.51 -15.55 -9.67
N LYS A 232 0.68 -16.30 -8.96
CA LYS A 232 1.10 -17.53 -8.28
C LYS A 232 1.35 -18.61 -9.32
N GLY A 233 2.58 -19.11 -9.38
CA GLY A 233 2.94 -20.23 -10.23
C GLY A 233 2.23 -21.52 -9.78
N PRO A 234 2.01 -22.47 -10.70
CA PRO A 234 1.55 -23.81 -10.33
C PRO A 234 2.65 -24.52 -9.52
N ALA A 235 2.27 -25.33 -8.51
CA ALA A 235 3.25 -26.08 -7.70
C ALA A 235 4.09 -27.04 -8.55
N THR A 236 3.52 -27.56 -9.64
CA THR A 236 4.23 -28.38 -10.63
C THR A 236 4.02 -27.78 -12.02
N PRO A 237 5.02 -27.11 -12.61
CA PRO A 237 4.92 -26.60 -13.97
C PRO A 237 4.73 -27.76 -14.95
N ALA A 238 3.72 -27.68 -15.82
CA ALA A 238 3.65 -28.60 -16.96
C ALA A 238 4.86 -28.36 -17.86
N GLY A 239 5.63 -29.42 -18.15
CA GLY A 239 6.81 -29.32 -18.98
C GLY A 239 6.46 -28.86 -20.40
N ALA A 240 7.46 -28.29 -21.10
CA ALA A 240 7.30 -27.74 -22.43
C ALA A 240 6.77 -28.78 -23.44
N GLU A 241 7.07 -30.06 -23.21
CA GLU A 241 6.62 -31.22 -23.98
C GLU A 241 5.10 -31.45 -23.93
N LYS A 242 4.41 -30.87 -22.95
CA LYS A 242 2.94 -30.97 -22.80
C LYS A 242 2.20 -29.76 -23.37
N GLN A 243 2.92 -28.74 -23.82
CA GLN A 243 2.36 -27.57 -24.48
C GLN A 243 2.28 -27.82 -25.99
N VAL A 244 1.18 -27.40 -26.62
CA VAL A 244 1.03 -27.41 -28.08
C VAL A 244 1.13 -25.98 -28.59
N VAL A 245 1.83 -25.78 -29.71
CA VAL A 245 1.95 -24.47 -30.38
C VAL A 245 1.34 -24.57 -31.76
N ILE A 246 0.29 -23.78 -32.02
CA ILE A 246 -0.38 -23.68 -33.32
C ILE A 246 -0.07 -22.30 -33.90
N ARG A 247 0.50 -22.28 -35.11
CA ARG A 247 0.87 -21.05 -35.81
C ARG A 247 -0.31 -20.54 -36.64
N VAL A 248 -0.78 -19.34 -36.31
CA VAL A 248 -1.95 -18.71 -36.95
C VAL A 248 -1.46 -17.73 -38.03
N ARG A 249 -1.90 -17.97 -39.27
CA ARG A 249 -1.62 -17.13 -40.45
C ARG A 249 -2.91 -16.79 -41.20
N SER A 250 -2.95 -15.61 -41.80
CA SER A 250 -4.06 -15.06 -42.58
C SER A 250 -4.21 -15.71 -43.96
N GLY A 251 -3.12 -16.29 -44.49
CA GLY A 251 -3.06 -16.86 -45.85
C GLY A 251 -3.64 -18.28 -46.02
N GLY A 252 -4.20 -18.88 -44.95
CA GLY A 252 -4.82 -20.21 -45.01
C GLY A 252 -5.37 -20.65 -43.65
N PHE A 253 -6.60 -21.18 -43.63
CA PHE A 253 -7.35 -21.50 -42.40
C PHE A 253 -7.21 -22.97 -41.95
N GLY A 254 -6.22 -23.71 -42.45
CA GLY A 254 -6.01 -25.13 -42.08
C GLY A 254 -5.73 -25.33 -40.59
N TRP A 255 -5.16 -24.31 -39.92
CA TRP A 255 -4.94 -24.29 -38.48
C TRP A 255 -6.25 -24.33 -37.68
N VAL A 256 -7.40 -23.96 -38.26
CA VAL A 256 -8.71 -24.04 -37.57
C VAL A 256 -9.05 -25.49 -37.25
N GLU A 257 -8.81 -26.41 -38.19
CA GLU A 257 -9.05 -27.84 -37.96
C GLU A 257 -8.07 -28.42 -36.94
N GLU A 258 -6.83 -27.93 -36.92
CA GLU A 258 -5.85 -28.28 -35.89
C GLU A 258 -6.28 -27.80 -34.49
N ILE A 259 -6.81 -26.57 -34.38
CA ILE A 259 -7.37 -26.06 -33.13
C ILE A 259 -8.53 -26.93 -32.67
N LYS A 260 -9.47 -27.29 -33.56
CA LYS A 260 -10.61 -28.15 -33.20
C LYS A 260 -10.15 -29.49 -32.66
N ALA A 261 -9.25 -30.17 -33.37
CA ALA A 261 -8.71 -31.46 -32.96
C ALA A 261 -8.02 -31.38 -31.59
N LYS A 262 -7.18 -30.36 -31.39
CA LYS A 262 -6.47 -30.15 -30.12
C LYS A 262 -7.36 -29.68 -28.98
N ALA A 263 -8.39 -28.88 -29.26
CA ALA A 263 -9.36 -28.46 -28.25
C ALA A 263 -10.13 -29.66 -27.67
N THR A 264 -10.52 -30.62 -28.51
CA THR A 264 -11.14 -31.88 -28.04
C THR A 264 -10.17 -32.73 -27.23
N GLU A 265 -8.93 -32.89 -27.70
CA GLU A 265 -7.90 -33.65 -26.99
C GLU A 265 -7.56 -33.07 -25.61
N TYR A 266 -7.50 -31.73 -25.50
CA TYR A 266 -7.12 -31.04 -24.28
C TYR A 266 -8.27 -30.86 -23.30
N GLN A 267 -9.52 -31.15 -23.69
CA GLN A 267 -10.68 -31.01 -22.83
C GLN A 267 -10.63 -31.91 -21.59
N GLU A 268 -9.98 -33.07 -21.70
CA GLU A 268 -9.81 -34.02 -20.59
C GLU A 268 -8.45 -33.90 -19.88
N ARG A 269 -7.58 -32.98 -20.34
CA ARG A 269 -6.23 -32.81 -19.78
C ARG A 269 -6.24 -31.96 -18.51
N PRO A 270 -5.27 -32.14 -17.61
CA PRO A 270 -5.18 -31.34 -16.39
C PRO A 270 -4.80 -29.88 -16.69
N SER A 271 -5.23 -28.97 -15.81
CA SER A 271 -4.90 -27.55 -15.88
C SER A 271 -3.38 -27.34 -15.87
N GLY A 272 -2.88 -26.54 -16.82
CA GLY A 272 -1.45 -26.29 -17.01
C GLY A 272 -0.91 -26.77 -18.35
N GLU A 273 -1.52 -27.77 -18.97
CA GLU A 273 -1.24 -28.18 -20.35
C GLU A 273 -2.03 -27.26 -21.30
N ASN A 274 -1.36 -26.34 -22.02
CA ASN A 274 -2.05 -25.32 -22.82
C ASN A 274 -1.79 -25.46 -24.32
N ILE A 275 -2.74 -24.93 -25.08
CA ILE A 275 -2.67 -24.71 -26.52
C ILE A 275 -2.29 -23.25 -26.73
N TRP A 276 -1.16 -23.00 -27.36
CA TRP A 276 -0.63 -21.67 -27.65
C TRP A 276 -0.89 -21.30 -29.11
N LEU A 277 -1.76 -20.33 -29.31
CA LEU A 277 -2.00 -19.72 -30.61
C LEU A 277 -0.96 -18.62 -30.83
N VAL A 278 -0.05 -18.85 -31.78
CA VAL A 278 1.02 -17.91 -32.08
C VAL A 278 0.71 -17.22 -33.40
N ALA A 279 0.40 -15.93 -33.34
CA ALA A 279 0.24 -15.14 -34.56
C ALA A 279 1.62 -14.80 -35.14
N GLU A 280 1.82 -15.17 -36.39
CA GLU A 280 3.02 -14.81 -37.15
C GLU A 280 2.82 -13.53 -37.97
N ASP A 281 1.57 -13.17 -38.29
CA ASP A 281 1.27 -11.94 -39.02
C ASP A 281 1.35 -10.73 -38.07
N VAL A 282 2.34 -9.88 -38.30
CA VAL A 282 2.57 -8.68 -37.50
C VAL A 282 1.53 -7.61 -37.84
N GLY A 283 0.71 -7.21 -36.87
CA GLY A 283 -0.15 -6.03 -36.93
C GLY A 283 -1.54 -6.20 -37.55
N SER A 284 -1.84 -7.32 -38.18
CA SER A 284 -3.14 -7.58 -38.84
C SER A 284 -3.85 -8.86 -38.35
N SER A 285 -3.29 -9.57 -37.38
CA SER A 285 -3.86 -10.82 -36.88
C SER A 285 -5.04 -10.60 -35.93
N GLY A 286 -6.16 -11.27 -36.22
CA GLY A 286 -7.35 -11.34 -35.37
C GLY A 286 -7.25 -12.34 -34.20
N VAL A 287 -6.06 -12.87 -33.90
CA VAL A 287 -5.85 -13.96 -32.91
C VAL A 287 -6.38 -13.60 -31.52
N VAL A 288 -6.30 -12.32 -31.12
CA VAL A 288 -6.78 -11.85 -29.81
C VAL A 288 -8.30 -11.98 -29.72
N GLY A 289 -9.01 -11.51 -30.76
CA GLY A 289 -10.47 -11.63 -30.84
C GLY A 289 -10.91 -13.09 -30.88
N LEU A 290 -10.27 -13.90 -31.72
CA LEU A 290 -10.52 -15.34 -31.80
C LEU A 290 -10.33 -16.02 -30.44
N THR A 291 -9.22 -15.76 -29.75
CA THR A 291 -8.92 -16.41 -28.47
C THR A 291 -9.92 -16.00 -27.38
N ASN A 292 -10.39 -14.75 -27.40
CA ASN A 292 -11.44 -14.31 -26.48
C ASN A 292 -12.75 -15.07 -26.69
N CYS A 293 -13.13 -15.35 -27.94
CA CYS A 293 -14.30 -16.18 -28.25
C CYS A 293 -14.09 -17.63 -27.82
N LEU A 294 -12.97 -18.26 -28.20
CA LEU A 294 -12.68 -19.66 -27.89
C LEU A 294 -12.59 -19.95 -26.39
N ARG A 295 -12.20 -18.96 -25.58
CA ARG A 295 -12.18 -19.08 -24.11
C ARG A 295 -13.57 -19.26 -23.49
N LEU A 296 -14.63 -18.85 -24.20
CA LEU A 296 -16.02 -19.04 -23.78
C LEU A 296 -16.59 -20.41 -24.20
N GLU A 297 -15.84 -21.16 -25.01
CA GLU A 297 -16.23 -22.50 -25.46
C GLU A 297 -15.74 -23.59 -24.49
N THR A 298 -16.28 -24.80 -24.64
CA THR A 298 -15.87 -25.96 -23.85
C THR A 298 -14.39 -26.27 -24.06
N GLY A 299 -13.62 -26.37 -22.97
CA GLY A 299 -12.16 -26.57 -23.05
C GLY A 299 -11.35 -25.29 -23.31
N GLY A 300 -12.01 -24.13 -23.47
CA GLY A 300 -11.37 -22.84 -23.76
C GLY A 300 -10.36 -22.36 -22.69
N HIS A 301 -10.43 -22.90 -21.48
CA HIS A 301 -9.51 -22.58 -20.38
C HIS A 301 -8.06 -23.05 -20.62
N HIS A 302 -7.83 -23.96 -21.57
CA HIS A 302 -6.49 -24.38 -22.02
C HIS A 302 -5.91 -23.49 -23.12
N ILE A 303 -6.68 -22.55 -23.68
CA ILE A 303 -6.24 -21.75 -24.84
C ILE A 303 -5.53 -20.48 -24.36
N ARG A 304 -4.31 -20.30 -24.86
CA ARG A 304 -3.44 -19.14 -24.66
C ARG A 304 -3.03 -18.59 -26.02
N TRP A 305 -2.65 -17.33 -26.07
CA TRP A 305 -2.16 -16.72 -27.29
C TRP A 305 -0.87 -15.95 -27.04
N ALA A 306 -0.04 -15.86 -28.06
CA ALA A 306 1.16 -15.04 -28.08
C ALA A 306 1.31 -14.38 -29.47
N VAL A 307 1.91 -13.20 -29.50
CA VAL A 307 2.22 -12.48 -30.75
C VAL A 307 3.72 -12.26 -30.79
N TYR A 308 4.34 -12.55 -31.93
CA TYR A 308 5.72 -12.14 -32.18
C TYR A 308 5.76 -10.64 -32.47
N LEU A 309 6.43 -9.88 -31.60
CA LEU A 309 6.82 -8.50 -31.87
C LEU A 309 8.28 -8.52 -32.32
N ALA A 310 8.53 -8.48 -33.63
CA ALA A 310 9.86 -8.19 -34.13
C ALA A 310 10.15 -6.70 -33.90
N GLU A 311 11.15 -6.38 -33.08
CA GLU A 311 11.61 -5.00 -32.92
C GLU A 311 12.22 -4.52 -34.24
N ALA A 312 11.68 -3.43 -34.79
CA ALA A 312 12.30 -2.68 -35.86
C ALA A 312 13.50 -1.90 -35.30
N ASN A 313 14.64 -2.57 -35.12
CA ASN A 313 16.00 -2.11 -35.43
C ASN A 313 17.08 -2.92 -34.69
N GLY A 314 18.02 -3.47 -35.48
CA GLY A 314 19.43 -3.56 -35.11
C GLY A 314 19.85 -4.58 -34.05
N SER A 315 20.32 -5.74 -34.54
CA SER A 315 21.26 -6.66 -33.88
C SER A 315 20.90 -7.24 -32.51
N GLY A 316 20.44 -8.50 -32.53
CA GLY A 316 20.92 -9.55 -31.63
C GLY A 316 20.36 -9.58 -30.21
N CYS A 317 19.17 -10.15 -30.04
CA CYS A 317 18.82 -11.21 -29.09
C CYS A 317 17.29 -11.27 -28.98
N GLY A 318 16.68 -12.33 -29.53
CA GLY A 318 15.23 -12.48 -29.56
C GLY A 318 14.64 -12.60 -28.15
N LYS A 319 13.84 -11.60 -27.76
CA LYS A 319 12.94 -11.70 -26.59
C LYS A 319 11.51 -11.88 -27.09
N THR A 320 10.93 -13.04 -26.83
CA THR A 320 9.48 -13.26 -26.89
C THR A 320 8.85 -12.43 -25.77
N SER A 321 8.26 -11.29 -26.11
CA SER A 321 7.45 -10.49 -25.19
C SER A 321 6.08 -11.15 -25.05
N GLU A 322 5.88 -11.96 -23.99
CA GLU A 322 4.54 -12.28 -23.47
C GLU A 322 3.87 -10.99 -22.95
N ARG A 323 3.33 -10.17 -23.86
CA ARG A 323 2.40 -9.10 -23.51
C ARG A 323 0.98 -9.57 -23.79
N GLY A 324 0.53 -10.48 -22.94
CA GLY A 324 -0.85 -10.94 -22.89
C GLY A 324 -1.25 -11.13 -21.43
N PHE A 325 -1.93 -10.14 -20.87
CA PHE A 325 -2.56 -10.29 -19.56
C PHE A 325 -3.74 -11.24 -19.68
N SER A 326 -3.65 -12.40 -19.01
CA SER A 326 -4.71 -13.16 -18.33
C SER A 326 -4.14 -14.50 -17.85
#